data_AF-A0A3B9CX01-F1
#
_entry.id   AF-A0A3B9CX01-F1
#
_cell.length_a   1.000
_cell.length_b   1.000
_cell.length_c   1.000
_cell.angle_alpha   90.00
_cell.angle_beta   90.00
_cell.angle_gamma   90.00
#
_symmetry.space_group_name_H-M   'P 1'
#
loop_
_entity.id
_entity.type
_entity.pdbx_description
1 polymer ?
#
loop_
_entity_poly.entity_id
_entity_poly.type
_entity_poly.pdbx_seq_one_letter_code
_entity_poly.pdbx_strand_id
1 'polypeptide(L)'
;MEHRAKLIDIAAYLDRIDRGTGGEVSDFRDDFFRRALLILSDGETHRAKRILDLFSDHTDALPQSAEGMKGAAGAPAPEEGGAA
;
A
#
# COMPACT_ATOMS: atom_id res chain seq x y z
N MET A 1 -22.50 -8.42 -8.28
CA MET A 1 -22.43 -8.86 -6.86
C MET A 1 -21.00 -8.78 -6.32
N GLU A 2 -19.98 -9.27 -7.05
CA GLU A 2 -18.59 -9.29 -6.60
C GLU A 2 -17.99 -7.92 -6.23
N HIS A 3 -18.19 -6.88 -7.05
CA HIS A 3 -17.63 -5.55 -6.76
C HIS A 3 -18.17 -4.93 -5.47
N ARG A 4 -19.45 -5.14 -5.17
CA ARG A 4 -20.04 -4.71 -3.90
C ARG A 4 -19.40 -5.41 -2.72
N ALA A 5 -19.12 -6.71 -2.85
CA ALA A 5 -18.42 -7.46 -1.80
C ALA A 5 -16.99 -6.95 -1.59
N LYS A 6 -16.25 -6.64 -2.66
CA LYS A 6 -14.90 -6.05 -2.56
C LYS A 6 -14.91 -4.67 -1.88
N LEU A 7 -15.92 -3.83 -2.17
CA LEU A 7 -16.07 -2.54 -1.49
C LEU A 7 -16.34 -2.70 0.01
N ILE A 8 -17.18 -3.67 0.38
CA ILE A 8 -17.46 -3.99 1.80
C ILE A 8 -16.19 -4.50 2.50
N ASP A 9 -15.39 -5.33 1.83
CA ASP A 9 -14.13 -5.84 2.37
C ASP A 9 -13.12 -4.73 2.64
N ILE A 10 -12.98 -3.78 1.71
CA ILE A 10 -12.16 -2.56 1.89
C ILE A 10 -12.65 -1.74 3.09
N ALA A 11 -13.97 -1.55 3.24
CA ALA A 11 -14.53 -0.80 4.37
C ALA A 11 -14.26 -1.51 5.71
N ALA A 12 -14.47 -2.84 5.77
CA ALA A 12 -14.22 -3.63 6.97
C ALA A 12 -12.74 -3.62 7.39
N TYR A 13 -11.82 -3.57 6.43
CA TYR A 13 -10.39 -3.38 6.71
C TYR A 13 -10.12 -2.02 7.37
N LEU A 14 -10.64 -0.93 6.82
CA LEU A 14 -10.49 0.41 7.40
C LEU A 14 -11.08 0.49 8.83
N ASP A 15 -12.28 -0.05 9.03
CA ASP A 15 -12.92 -0.12 10.35
C ASP A 15 -12.05 -0.89 11.38
N ARG A 16 -11.26 -1.86 10.93
CA ARG A 16 -10.35 -2.63 11.80
C ARG A 16 -9.13 -1.81 12.17
N ILE A 17 -8.55 -1.07 11.22
CA ILE A 17 -7.43 -0.16 11.48
C ILE A 17 -7.85 0.91 12.49
N ASP A 18 -8.98 1.57 12.22
CA ASP A 18 -9.49 2.66 13.07
C ASP A 18 -9.76 2.18 14.51
N ARG A 19 -10.33 0.97 14.69
CA ARG A 19 -10.52 0.35 16.01
C ARG A 19 -9.21 -0.06 16.71
N GLY A 20 -8.15 -0.33 15.95
CA GLY A 20 -6.86 -0.78 16.47
C GLY A 20 -5.90 0.35 16.84
N THR A 21 -6.21 1.60 16.47
CA THR A 21 -5.33 2.75 16.71
C THR A 21 -5.37 3.24 18.16
N GLY A 22 -4.72 2.47 19.05
CA GLY A 22 -4.33 2.87 20.41
C GLY A 22 -2.85 3.27 20.53
N GLY A 23 -2.11 3.43 19.41
CA GLY A 23 -0.68 3.78 19.41
C GLY A 23 -0.23 4.47 18.13
N GLU A 24 0.61 5.50 18.28
CA GLU A 24 1.04 6.52 17.30
C GLU A 24 1.95 6.04 16.15
N VAL A 25 2.01 4.75 15.84
CA VAL A 25 2.89 4.28 14.75
C VAL A 25 2.10 4.16 13.45
N SER A 26 2.32 5.11 12.54
CA SER A 26 1.88 5.01 11.14
C SER A 26 2.56 3.80 10.49
N ASP A 27 1.74 2.83 10.06
CA ASP A 27 2.19 1.65 9.32
C ASP A 27 2.24 2.00 7.83
N PHE A 28 3.42 1.86 7.21
CA PHE A 28 3.61 2.18 5.79
C PHE A 28 2.63 1.44 4.87
N ARG A 29 2.14 0.26 5.26
CA ARG A 29 1.15 -0.49 4.47
C ARG A 29 -0.20 0.22 4.43
N ASP A 30 -0.62 0.83 5.55
CA ASP A 30 -1.84 1.64 5.61
C ASP A 30 -1.69 2.91 4.76
N ASP A 31 -0.52 3.56 4.81
CA ASP A 31 -0.23 4.74 3.99
C ASP A 31 -0.36 4.45 2.48
N PHE A 32 0.24 3.35 2.02
CA PHE A 32 0.12 2.93 0.61
C PHE A 32 -1.32 2.56 0.25
N PHE A 33 -2.05 1.90 1.15
CA PHE A 33 -3.46 1.59 0.95
C PHE A 33 -4.32 2.85 0.78
N ARG A 34 -4.13 3.85 1.66
CA ARG A 34 -4.83 5.15 1.56
C ARG A 34 -4.50 5.88 0.26
N ARG A 35 -3.23 5.87 -0.18
CA ARG A 35 -2.84 6.43 -1.50
C ARG A 35 -3.53 5.70 -2.66
N ALA A 36 -3.67 4.37 -2.58
CA ALA A 36 -4.39 3.61 -3.60
C ALA A 36 -5.88 3.99 -3.68
N LEU A 37 -6.53 4.29 -2.55
CA LEU A 37 -7.93 4.78 -2.53
C LEU A 37 -8.06 6.16 -3.19
N LEU A 38 -7.07 7.03 -3.02
CA LEU A 38 -7.03 8.33 -3.72
C LEU A 38 -6.93 8.11 -5.24
N ILE A 39 -6.00 7.26 -5.70
CA ILE A 39 -5.88 6.88 -7.12
C ILE A 39 -7.19 6.25 -7.66
N LEU A 40 -7.87 5.45 -6.84
CA LEU A 40 -9.11 4.79 -7.25
C LEU A 40 -10.24 5.81 -7.53
N SER A 41 -10.25 6.94 -6.83
CA SER A 41 -11.35 7.90 -6.81
C SER A 41 -11.08 9.20 -7.59
N ASP A 42 -9.84 9.41 -8.06
CA ASP A 42 -9.39 10.69 -8.63
C ASP A 42 -9.95 11.08 -10.02
N GLY A 43 -10.76 10.22 -10.66
CA GLY A 43 -11.31 10.53 -11.99
C GLY A 43 -10.40 10.18 -13.18
N GLU A 44 -9.14 9.81 -12.95
CA GLU A 44 -8.13 9.63 -14.00
C GLU A 44 -8.18 8.25 -14.68
N THR A 45 -7.53 8.14 -15.84
CA THR A 45 -7.42 6.87 -16.59
C THR A 45 -6.37 5.94 -15.98
N HIS A 46 -6.37 4.67 -16.41
CA HIS A 46 -5.39 3.66 -16.02
C HIS A 46 -5.25 3.40 -14.50
N ARG A 47 -6.32 3.61 -13.71
CA ARG A 47 -6.33 3.39 -12.25
C ARG A 47 -5.72 2.06 -11.82
N ALA A 48 -6.09 0.96 -12.49
CA ALA A 48 -5.57 -0.36 -12.17
C ALA A 48 -4.05 -0.45 -12.32
N LYS A 49 -3.49 0.12 -13.40
CA LYS A 49 -2.04 0.19 -13.61
C LYS A 49 -1.38 1.06 -12.54
N ARG A 50 -1.93 2.25 -12.26
CA ARG A 50 -1.37 3.20 -11.29
C ARG A 50 -1.36 2.62 -9.88
N ILE A 51 -2.42 1.89 -9.49
CA ILE A 51 -2.48 1.18 -8.22
C ILE A 51 -1.47 0.03 -8.19
N LEU A 52 -1.36 -0.76 -9.28
CA LEU A 52 -0.35 -1.81 -9.36
C LEU A 52 1.07 -1.24 -9.22
N ASP A 53 1.40 -0.20 -9.97
CA ASP A 53 2.71 0.45 -9.95
C ASP A 53 3.02 1.03 -8.56
N LEU A 54 2.03 1.60 -7.87
CA LEU A 54 2.17 2.09 -6.50
C LEU A 54 2.62 0.99 -5.54
N PHE A 55 2.14 -0.24 -5.71
CA PHE A 55 2.55 -1.36 -4.88
C PHE A 55 3.77 -2.10 -5.41
N SER A 56 4.27 -1.83 -6.62
CA SER A 56 5.43 -2.54 -7.17
C SER A 56 6.74 -2.10 -6.50
N ASP A 57 7.69 -3.02 -6.44
CA ASP A 57 9.09 -2.71 -6.15
C ASP A 57 9.76 -2.38 -7.49
N HIS A 58 10.37 -1.19 -7.58
CA HIS A 58 11.04 -0.70 -8.79
C HIS A 58 12.56 -0.67 -8.63
N THR A 59 13.09 -1.36 -7.62
CA THR A 59 14.54 -1.46 -7.41
C THR A 59 15.18 -2.27 -8.53
N ASP A 60 16.08 -1.64 -9.29
CA ASP A 60 16.83 -2.30 -10.37
C ASP A 60 18.09 -3.03 -9.86
N ALA A 61 18.52 -2.74 -8.63
CA ALA A 61 19.68 -3.37 -8.03
C ALA A 61 19.39 -4.84 -7.67
N LEU A 62 20.29 -5.74 -8.06
CA LEU A 62 20.20 -7.14 -7.66
C LEU A 62 20.43 -7.25 -6.14
N PRO A 63 19.43 -7.70 -5.37
CA PRO A 63 19.56 -7.79 -3.93
C PRO A 63 20.65 -8.81 -3.58
N GLN A 64 21.57 -8.42 -2.68
CA GLN A 64 22.66 -9.28 -2.21
C GLN A 64 22.19 -10.28 -1.14
N SER A 65 21.02 -10.02 -0.55
CA SER A 65 20.36 -10.87 0.45
C SER A 65 18.85 -10.60 0.43
N ALA A 66 18.07 -11.38 1.19
CA ALA A 66 16.62 -11.17 1.33
C ALA A 66 16.25 -10.00 2.27
N GLU A 67 17.24 -9.38 2.90
CA GLU A 67 17.04 -8.27 3.84
C GLU A 67 16.59 -7.01 3.09
N GLY A 68 15.59 -6.30 3.62
CA GLY A 68 15.03 -5.10 3.00
C GLY A 68 14.15 -5.34 1.76
N MET A 69 14.03 -6.56 1.25
CA MET A 69 13.15 -6.87 0.12
C MET A 69 11.67 -6.70 0.48
N LYS A 70 10.84 -6.33 -0.51
CA LYS A 70 9.38 -6.16 -0.37
C LYS A 70 8.63 -7.40 0.19
N GLY A 71 9.24 -8.59 0.18
CA GLY A 71 8.76 -9.79 0.88
C GLY A 71 7.27 -10.08 0.70
N ALA A 72 6.63 -10.61 1.74
CA ALA A 72 5.17 -10.77 1.81
C ALA A 72 4.45 -9.53 2.39
N ALA A 73 5.13 -8.38 2.48
CA ALA A 73 4.60 -7.19 3.16
C ALA A 73 3.49 -6.49 2.38
N GLY A 74 3.41 -6.71 1.06
CA GLY A 74 2.35 -6.18 0.19
C GLY A 74 2.60 -4.76 -0.32
N ALA A 75 3.42 -3.96 0.35
CA ALA A 75 3.89 -2.64 -0.09
C ALA A 75 5.44 -2.57 0.00
N PRO A 76 6.11 -1.80 -0.86
CA PRO A 76 7.55 -1.58 -0.72
C PRO A 76 7.84 -0.89 0.61
N ALA A 77 8.91 -1.31 1.29
CA ALA A 77 9.34 -0.65 2.51
C ALA A 77 9.77 0.79 2.19
N PRO A 78 9.57 1.77 3.10
CA PRO A 78 10.15 3.08 2.92
C PRO A 78 11.67 2.97 2.83
N GLU A 79 12.28 3.67 1.88
CA GLU A 79 13.74 3.75 1.73
C GLU A 79 14.35 4.15 3.09
N GLU A 80 15.14 3.29 3.72
CA GLU A 80 15.92 3.65 4.90
C GLU A 80 17.06 4.60 4.47
N GLY A 81 16.79 5.91 4.48
CA GLY A 81 17.83 6.94 4.47
C GLY A 81 18.30 7.42 3.10
N GLY A 82 17.44 8.16 2.39
CA GLY A 82 17.90 9.23 1.49
C GLY A 82 18.11 10.52 2.29
N ALA A 83 19.21 10.64 3.03
CA ALA A 83 19.64 11.90 3.60
C ALA A 83 20.14 12.83 2.47
N ALA A 84 19.77 14.11 2.58
CA ALA A 84 20.24 15.22 1.76
C ALA A 84 21.77 15.39 1.76
#